data_AF-E7N1Y0-F1
#
_entry.id   AF-E7N1Y0-F1
#
_cell.length_a   1.000
_cell.length_b   1.000
_cell.length_c   1.000
_cell.angle_alpha   90.00
_cell.angle_beta   90.00
_cell.angle_gamma   90.00
#
_symmetry.space_group_name_H-M   'P 1'
#
loop_
_entity.id
_entity.type
_entity.pdbx_description
1 polymer ?
#
loop_
_entity_poly.entity_id
_entity_poly.type
_entity_poly.pdbx_seq_one_letter_code
_entity_poly.pdbx_strand_id
1 'polypeptide(L)'
;MKDATVSARVEYDVKKEAEDILRNLGVPVSVVINSLYRQIIERNGIPFSLTLPKVPRTLDTMSDEELNIHLRQGYEEALAGRGIPCDEFFESLKKRYIS
;
A
#
# COMPACT_ATOMS: atom_id res chain seq x y z
N MET A 1 3.31 20.71 32.57
CA MET A 1 2.78 20.11 31.33
C MET A 1 1.53 20.87 30.94
N LYS A 2 1.40 21.28 29.68
CA LYS A 2 0.13 21.82 29.17
C LYS A 2 -0.58 20.64 28.53
N ASP A 3 -1.56 20.08 29.24
CA ASP A 3 -2.37 19.00 28.71
C ASP A 3 -3.42 19.60 27.77
N ALA A 4 -3.50 19.07 26.55
CA ALA A 4 -4.48 19.50 25.55
C ALA A 4 -5.42 18.32 25.26
N THR A 5 -6.73 18.56 25.37
CA THR A 5 -7.74 17.55 25.06
C THR A 5 -8.13 17.64 23.60
N VAL A 6 -8.07 16.51 22.89
CA VAL A 6 -8.49 16.38 21.48
C VAL A 6 -9.81 15.61 21.45
N SER A 7 -10.85 16.20 20.87
CA SER A 7 -12.15 15.56 20.64
C SER A 7 -12.51 15.60 19.16
N ALA A 8 -12.97 14.48 18.64
CA ALA A 8 -13.41 14.33 17.25
C ALA A 8 -14.68 13.49 17.19
N ARG A 9 -15.56 13.79 16.25
CA ARG A 9 -16.74 12.95 15.95
C ARG A 9 -16.32 11.83 15.01
N VAL A 10 -16.70 10.61 15.37
CA VAL A 10 -16.45 9.39 14.60
C VAL A 10 -17.65 8.47 14.75
N GLU A 11 -17.94 7.69 13.72
CA GLU A 11 -18.98 6.66 13.76
C GLU A 11 -18.62 5.57 14.78
N TYR A 12 -19.63 5.03 15.46
CA TYR A 12 -19.42 4.06 16.55
C TYR A 12 -18.71 2.80 16.08
N ASP A 13 -19.15 2.24 14.94
CA ASP A 13 -18.59 1.00 14.41
C ASP A 13 -17.14 1.17 13.95
N VAL A 14 -16.85 2.27 13.25
CA VAL A 14 -15.49 2.65 12.82
C VAL A 14 -14.56 2.81 14.01
N LYS A 15 -15.03 3.47 15.08
CA LYS A 15 -14.26 3.64 16.32
C LYS A 15 -13.93 2.29 16.94
N LYS A 16 -14.94 1.42 17.08
CA LYS A 16 -14.78 0.11 17.71
C LYS A 16 -13.80 -0.77 16.96
N GLU A 17 -13.92 -0.83 15.63
CA GLU A 17 -13.02 -1.61 14.78
C GLU A 17 -11.57 -1.10 14.89
N ALA A 18 -11.37 0.22 14.85
CA ALA A 18 -10.04 0.81 15.01
C ALA A 18 -9.44 0.50 16.40
N GLU A 19 -10.22 0.63 17.48
CA GLU A 19 -9.78 0.32 18.84
C GLU A 19 -9.43 -1.17 19.01
N ASP A 20 -10.17 -2.07 18.36
CA ASP A 20 -9.90 -3.50 18.36
C ASP A 20 -8.57 -3.83 17.65
N ILE A 21 -8.32 -3.23 16.48
CA ILE A 21 -7.06 -3.39 15.74
C ILE A 21 -5.88 -2.85 16.57
N LEU A 22 -6.02 -1.65 17.12
CA LEU A 22 -4.97 -1.02 17.93
C LEU A 22 -4.66 -1.82 19.20
N ARG A 23 -5.69 -2.40 19.84
CA ARG A 23 -5.52 -3.30 20.98
C ARG A 23 -4.77 -4.57 20.59
N ASN A 24 -5.06 -5.17 19.44
CA ASN A 24 -4.36 -6.34 18.94
C ASN A 24 -2.88 -6.04 18.62
N LEU A 25 -2.58 -4.82 18.18
CA LEU A 25 -1.21 -4.35 17.99
C LEU A 25 -0.50 -3.98 19.30
N GLY A 26 -1.22 -3.93 20.44
CA GLY A 26 -0.69 -3.51 21.73
C GLY A 26 -0.40 -2.00 21.82
N VAL A 27 -1.00 -1.18 20.95
CA VAL A 27 -0.75 0.26 20.87
C VAL A 27 -1.96 1.04 21.40
N PRO A 28 -1.81 1.85 22.46
CA PRO A 28 -2.89 2.70 22.94
C PRO A 28 -3.27 3.80 21.93
N VAL A 29 -4.55 4.13 21.84
CA VAL A 29 -5.08 5.18 20.95
C VAL A 29 -4.36 6.52 21.14
N SER A 30 -4.07 6.90 22.38
CA SER A 30 -3.37 8.15 22.71
C SER A 30 -1.97 8.21 22.10
N VAL A 31 -1.26 7.08 22.02
CA VAL A 31 0.07 6.99 21.40
C VAL A 31 -0.03 7.21 19.90
N VAL A 32 -1.04 6.63 19.25
CA VAL A 32 -1.29 6.79 17.81
C VAL A 32 -1.58 8.26 17.47
N ILE A 33 -2.50 8.90 18.20
CA ILE A 33 -2.84 10.31 17.99
C ILE A 33 -1.62 11.21 18.18
N ASN A 34 -0.83 10.98 19.25
CA ASN A 34 0.40 11.75 19.49
C ASN A 34 1.45 11.52 18.39
N SER A 35 1.61 10.28 17.93
CA SER A 35 2.52 9.94 16.83
C SER A 35 2.10 10.62 15.53
N LEU A 36 0.80 10.67 15.25
CA LEU A 36 0.26 11.36 14.07
C LEU A 36 0.59 12.86 14.10
N TYR A 37 0.42 13.53 15.24
CA TYR A 37 0.81 14.94 15.37
C TYR A 37 2.29 15.16 15.11
N ARG A 38 3.17 14.29 15.65
CA ARG A 38 4.62 14.38 15.39
C ARG A 38 4.95 14.22 13.91
N GLN A 39 4.32 13.24 13.24
CA GLN A 39 4.51 13.04 11.81
C GLN A 39 4.02 14.23 10.98
N ILE A 40 2.92 14.87 11.37
CA ILE A 40 2.43 16.09 10.70
C ILE A 40 3.43 17.23 10.86
N ILE A 41 3.98 17.42 12.06
CA ILE A 41 4.97 18.45 12.36
C ILE A 41 6.24 18.22 11.54
N GLU A 42 6.77 16.99 11.54
CA GLU A 42 8.03 16.68 10.84
C GLU A 42 7.90 16.80 9.32
N ARG A 43 6.79 16.33 8.76
CA ARG A 43 6.58 16.32 7.30
C ARG A 43 5.99 17.63 6.77
N ASN A 44 5.63 18.56 7.66
CA ASN A 44 4.83 19.76 7.32
C ASN A 44 3.61 19.39 6.44
N GLY A 45 2.95 18.28 6.75
CA GLY A 45 1.91 17.71 5.90
C GLY A 45 1.31 16.42 6.46
N ILE A 46 0.21 15.97 5.86
CA ILE A 46 -0.51 14.78 6.33
C ILE A 46 0.30 13.51 5.96
N PRO A 47 0.62 12.63 6.93
CA PRO A 47 1.53 11.49 6.74
C PRO A 47 0.84 10.26 6.15
N PHE A 48 -0.22 10.46 5.39
CA PHE A 48 -0.87 9.45 4.57
C PHE A 48 -1.24 10.09 3.24
N SER A 49 -1.17 9.30 2.17
CA SER A 49 -1.51 9.79 0.85
C SER A 49 -3.01 10.05 0.78
N LEU A 50 -3.41 11.31 0.64
CA LEU A 50 -4.78 11.71 0.31
C LEU A 50 -5.10 11.48 -1.16
N THR A 51 -4.56 10.39 -1.73
CA THR A 51 -4.90 9.98 -3.08
C THR A 51 -6.06 9.00 -3.00
N LEU A 52 -7.03 9.16 -3.89
CA LEU A 52 -7.98 8.07 -4.15
C LEU A 52 -7.15 6.82 -4.49
N PRO A 53 -7.49 5.64 -3.95
CA PRO A 53 -6.79 4.41 -4.31
C PRO A 53 -6.76 4.34 -5.82
N LYS A 54 -5.55 4.39 -6.39
CA LYS A 54 -5.37 4.24 -7.82
C LYS A 54 -5.97 2.88 -8.14
N VAL A 55 -7.10 2.89 -8.84
CA VAL A 55 -7.68 1.73 -9.52
C VAL A 55 -6.50 0.97 -10.12
N PRO A 56 -6.42 -0.38 -9.98
CA PRO A 56 -5.27 -1.14 -10.46
C PRO A 56 -4.94 -0.65 -11.86
N ARG A 57 -3.69 -0.22 -12.07
CA ARG A 57 -3.24 0.28 -13.37
C ARG A 57 -3.56 -0.78 -14.41
N THR A 58 -4.68 -0.64 -15.10
CA THR A 58 -4.93 -1.33 -16.34
C THR A 58 -3.94 -0.78 -17.35
N LEU A 59 -3.62 -1.59 -18.36
CA LEU A 59 -2.61 -1.35 -19.39
C LEU A 59 -2.74 0.03 -20.09
N ASP A 60 -3.86 0.75 -19.93
CA ASP A 60 -4.12 2.10 -20.41
C ASP A 60 -3.28 3.22 -19.78
N THR A 61 -2.38 2.91 -18.83
CA THR A 61 -1.56 3.93 -18.14
C THR A 61 -0.05 3.80 -18.33
N MET A 62 0.40 2.91 -19.23
CA MET A 62 1.81 2.84 -19.62
C MET A 62 2.03 3.74 -20.84
N SER A 63 3.05 4.60 -20.81
CA SER A 63 3.50 5.29 -22.03
C SER A 63 4.08 4.25 -23.00
N ASP A 64 3.97 4.49 -24.30
CA ASP A 64 4.54 3.61 -25.33
C ASP A 64 6.05 3.35 -25.09
N GLU A 65 6.77 4.33 -24.52
CA GLU A 65 8.16 4.21 -24.11
C GLU A 65 8.38 3.16 -23.01
N GLU A 66 7.55 3.13 -21.97
CA GLU A 66 7.66 2.17 -20.86
C GLU A 66 7.34 0.76 -21.35
N LEU A 67 6.31 0.62 -22.20
CA LEU A 67 5.98 -0.64 -22.84
C LEU A 67 7.12 -1.15 -23.72
N ASN A 68 7.74 -0.28 -24.52
CA ASN A 68 8.83 -0.64 -25.43
C ASN A 68 10.09 -1.07 -24.66
N ILE A 69 10.39 -0.45 -23.51
CA ILE A 69 11.49 -0.87 -22.63
C ILE A 69 11.25 -2.30 -22.12
N HIS A 70 10.04 -2.59 -21.63
CA HIS A 70 9.70 -3.92 -21.12
C HIS A 70 9.69 -4.99 -22.22
N LEU A 71 9.20 -4.66 -23.42
CA LEU A 71 9.22 -5.57 -24.57
C LEU A 71 10.64 -5.88 -25.04
N ARG A 72 11.52 -4.88 -25.08
CA ARG A 72 12.94 -5.08 -25.42
C ARG A 72 13.63 -5.98 -24.39
N GLN A 73 13.39 -5.74 -23.09
CA GLN A 73 13.94 -6.58 -22.02
C GLN A 73 13.47 -8.03 -22.13
N GLY A 74 12.17 -8.27 -22.32
CA GLY A 74 11.64 -9.62 -22.50
C GLY A 74 12.18 -10.32 -23.75
N TYR A 75 12.41 -9.58 -24.84
CA TYR A 75 13.02 -10.10 -26.05
C TYR A 75 14.48 -10.53 -25.84
N GLU A 76 15.28 -9.72 -25.13
CA GLU A 76 16.66 -10.05 -24.78
C GLU A 76 16.77 -11.24 -23.81
N GLU A 77 15.83 -11.36 -22.87
CA GLU A 77 15.76 -12.49 -21.93
C GLU A 77 15.36 -13.79 -22.62
N ALA A 78 14.41 -13.74 -23.56
CA ALA A 78 14.01 -14.89 -24.39
C ALA A 78 15.16 -15.35 -25.31
N LEU A 79 15.88 -14.42 -25.94
CA LEU A 79 17.08 -14.71 -26.73
C LEU A 79 18.19 -15.34 -25.89
N ALA A 80 18.33 -14.92 -24.63
CA ALA A 80 19.30 -15.46 -23.70
C ALA A 80 18.89 -16.80 -23.06
N GLY A 81 17.74 -17.38 -23.46
CA GLY A 81 17.23 -18.64 -22.91
C GLY A 81 16.81 -18.55 -21.44
N ARG A 82 16.65 -17.33 -20.90
CA ARG A 82 16.19 -17.09 -19.53
C ARG A 82 14.68 -16.97 -19.53
N GLY A 83 14.01 -18.09 -19.74
CA GLY A 83 12.56 -18.23 -19.61
C GLY A 83 12.22 -19.38 -18.67
N ILE A 84 11.06 -19.29 -18.04
CA ILE A 84 10.45 -20.45 -17.36
C ILE A 84 9.39 -21.05 -18.27
N PRO A 85 9.18 -22.37 -18.23
CA PRO A 85 8.06 -23.00 -18.94
C PRO A 85 6.74 -22.33 -18.57
N CYS A 86 5.88 -22.16 -19.57
CA CYS A 86 4.60 -21.48 -19.43
C CYS A 86 3.76 -22.11 -18.29
N ASP A 87 3.77 -23.44 -18.21
CA ASP A 87 3.04 -24.20 -17.19
C ASP A 87 3.56 -23.92 -15.77
N GLU A 88 4.88 -23.83 -15.59
CA GLU A 88 5.49 -23.50 -14.29
C GLU A 88 5.18 -22.06 -13.86
N PHE A 89 5.13 -21.12 -14.81
CA PHE A 89 4.73 -19.74 -14.54
C PHE A 89 3.28 -19.67 -14.05
N PHE A 90 2.34 -20.30 -14.75
CA PHE A 90 0.93 -20.28 -14.36
C PHE A 90 0.68 -20.97 -13.01
N GLU A 91 1.39 -22.06 -12.71
CA GLU A 91 1.34 -22.70 -11.40
C GLU A 91 1.89 -21.80 -10.28
N SER A 92 2.99 -21.08 -10.53
CA SER A 92 3.53 -20.10 -9.58
C SER A 92 2.57 -18.94 -9.29
N LEU A 93 1.84 -18.47 -10.31
CA LEU A 93 0.85 -17.41 -10.20
C LEU A 93 -0.35 -17.84 -9.36
N LYS A 94 -0.88 -19.05 -9.63
CA LYS A 94 -1.98 -19.63 -8.83
C LYS A 94 -1.58 -19.72 -7.36
N LYS A 95 -0.38 -20.19 -7.06
CA LYS A 95 0.13 -20.33 -5.69
C LYS A 95 0.29 -18.99 -4.95
N ARG A 96 0.55 -17.89 -5.67
CA ARG A 96 0.82 -16.57 -5.07
C ARG A 96 -0.43 -15.73 -4.83
N TYR A 97 -1.50 -15.94 -5.60
CA TYR A 97 -2.74 -15.15 -5.49
C TYR A 97 -3.94 -15.93 -4.97
N ILE A 98 -3.84 -17.26 -4.83
CA ILE A 98 -4.91 -18.15 -4.32
C ILE A 98 -4.43 -18.88 -3.05
N SER A 99 -3.90 -18.14 -2.06
CA SER A 99 -3.73 -18.61 -0.69
C SER A 99 -4.12 -17.55 0.31
#